data_AF-A0A1B2DJH7-F1
#
_entry.id   AF-A0A1B2DJH7-F1
#
_cell.length_a   1.000
_cell.length_b   1.000
_cell.length_c   1.000
_cell.angle_alpha   90.00
_cell.angle_beta   90.00
_cell.angle_gamma   90.00
#
_symmetry.space_group_name_H-M   'P 1'
#
loop_
_entity.id
_entity.type
_entity.pdbx_description
1 polymer ?
#
loop_
_entity_poly.entity_id
_entity_poly.type
_entity_poly.pdbx_seq_one_letter_code
_entity_poly.pdbx_strand_id
1 'polypeptide(L)'
;MALQKVKTGCFNRDGKRYNGFIFRVQEQDLPAYFNHFIGATTGEKFEKPITTLAQLGEQMKETIVWRIGERSLWHTEERFRADIDFLKLGKEEIKKQPLVYKETLTDAAFMAYILEDYQIVLTKSIEANRIIRVIPPTEQFGTILYKNKKHRYDKRHLKEAQRFD
;
A
#
# COMPACT_ATOMS: atom_id res chain seq x y z
N MET A 1 8.73 -12.22 20.48
CA MET A 1 8.80 -11.05 19.59
C MET A 1 7.59 -11.08 18.67
N ALA A 2 6.63 -10.19 18.88
CA ALA A 2 5.48 -10.05 17.99
C ALA A 2 5.86 -9.11 16.84
N LEU A 3 6.02 -9.66 15.63
CA LEU A 3 6.07 -8.88 14.40
C LEU A 3 4.72 -8.18 14.23
N GLN A 4 4.64 -6.92 14.63
CA GLN A 4 3.48 -6.09 14.41
C GLN A 4 3.46 -5.74 12.92
N LYS A 5 2.69 -6.48 12.11
CA LYS A 5 2.40 -6.11 10.72
C LYS A 5 1.62 -4.80 10.73
N VAL A 6 2.32 -3.67 10.64
CA VAL A 6 1.71 -2.35 10.52
C VAL A 6 1.43 -2.11 9.04
N LYS A 7 0.17 -2.26 8.63
CA LYS A 7 -0.27 -1.90 7.28
C LYS A 7 -0.56 -0.41 7.26
N THR A 8 0.37 0.39 6.77
CA THR A 8 0.15 1.80 6.45
C THR A 8 -0.57 1.89 5.11
N GLY A 9 -1.88 2.16 5.14
CA GLY A 9 -2.68 2.35 3.94
C GLY A 9 -2.75 3.83 3.57
N CYS A 10 -2.35 4.16 2.34
CA CYS A 10 -2.56 5.48 1.75
C CYS A 10 -4.04 5.66 1.36
N PHE A 11 -4.51 6.91 1.38
CA PHE A 11 -5.90 7.28 1.17
C PHE A 11 -6.38 6.88 -0.24
N ASN A 12 -7.32 5.92 -0.34
CA ASN A 12 -8.01 5.63 -1.60
C ASN A 12 -9.19 6.58 -1.84
N ARG A 13 -9.25 7.12 -3.06
CA ARG A 13 -10.36 7.92 -3.60
C ARG A 13 -11.66 7.12 -3.79
N ASP A 14 -11.59 5.79 -3.68
CA ASP A 14 -12.72 4.85 -3.86
C ASP A 14 -13.67 4.73 -2.66
N GLY A 15 -13.47 5.49 -1.58
CA GLY A 15 -14.32 5.38 -0.39
C GLY A 15 -14.23 4.03 0.34
N LYS A 16 -13.31 3.13 -0.06
CA LYS A 16 -12.98 1.92 0.69
C LYS A 16 -12.28 2.33 1.98
N ARG A 17 -12.92 2.02 3.11
CA ARG A 17 -12.51 2.46 4.45
C ARG A 17 -11.51 1.46 5.05
N TYR A 18 -10.28 1.91 5.29
CA TYR A 18 -9.23 1.11 5.93
C TYR A 18 -9.27 1.26 7.45
N ASN A 19 -8.75 0.26 8.16
CA ASN A 19 -8.47 0.33 9.59
C ASN A 19 -6.97 0.48 9.76
N GLY A 20 -6.51 1.37 10.63
CA GLY A 20 -5.08 1.54 10.83
C GLY A 20 -4.72 2.71 11.70
N PHE A 21 -3.42 3.01 11.72
CA PHE A 21 -2.85 4.11 12.47
C PHE A 21 -1.97 4.92 11.53
N ILE A 22 -2.02 6.25 11.67
CA ILE A 22 -1.08 7.16 11.04
C ILE A 22 -0.06 7.54 12.10
N PHE A 23 1.22 7.37 11.80
CA PHE A 23 2.34 7.75 12.67
C PHE A 23 3.48 8.29 11.81
N ARG A 24 4.40 9.03 12.42
CA ARG A 24 5.60 9.54 11.74
C ARG A 24 6.74 8.54 11.91
N VAL A 25 7.31 8.07 10.80
CA VAL A 25 8.52 7.22 10.80
C VAL A 25 9.74 8.07 11.20
N GLN A 26 10.64 7.48 11.97
CA GLN A 26 11.93 8.04 12.39
C GLN A 26 13.04 7.05 12.05
N GLU A 27 14.29 7.51 11.98
CA GLU A 27 15.44 6.63 11.69
C GLU A 27 15.57 5.47 12.67
N GLN A 28 15.22 5.68 13.94
CA GLN A 28 15.25 4.63 14.96
C GLN A 28 14.30 3.45 14.68
N ASP A 29 13.30 3.61 13.81
CA ASP A 29 12.36 2.55 13.42
C ASP A 29 12.93 1.61 12.34
N LEU A 30 14.09 1.98 11.80
CA LEU A 30 14.81 1.26 10.75
C LEU A 30 15.74 0.18 11.38
N PRO A 31 16.14 -0.87 10.63
CA PRO A 31 15.87 -1.06 9.21
C PRO A 31 14.39 -1.34 8.94
N ALA A 32 13.91 -0.80 7.82
CA ALA A 32 12.63 -1.16 7.24
C ALA A 32 12.85 -2.05 6.03
N TYR A 33 11.92 -2.95 5.76
CA TYR A 33 11.92 -3.73 4.53
C TYR A 33 10.90 -3.18 3.58
N PHE A 34 11.32 -2.97 2.35
CA PHE A 34 10.47 -2.52 1.26
C PHE A 34 10.15 -3.69 0.34
N ASN A 35 8.89 -3.77 -0.08
CA ASN A 35 8.48 -4.67 -1.17
C ASN A 35 7.47 -4.00 -2.09
N HIS A 36 7.52 -4.38 -3.38
CA HIS A 36 6.55 -4.03 -4.40
C HIS A 36 5.56 -5.18 -4.58
N PHE A 37 4.27 -4.93 -4.34
CA PHE A 37 3.23 -5.98 -4.48
C PHE A 37 3.09 -6.55 -5.91
N ILE A 38 3.59 -5.86 -6.94
CA ILE A 38 3.51 -6.32 -8.34
C ILE A 38 4.40 -7.54 -8.65
N GLY A 39 5.29 -7.95 -7.74
CA GLY A 39 6.09 -9.20 -7.86
C GLY A 39 5.92 -10.22 -6.74
N ALA A 40 5.23 -9.87 -5.65
CA ALA A 40 5.33 -10.61 -4.41
C ALA A 40 4.46 -11.89 -4.38
N THR A 41 5.11 -13.05 -4.53
CA THR A 41 4.54 -14.34 -4.12
C THR A 41 4.88 -14.64 -2.65
N THR A 42 4.15 -15.56 -2.02
CA THR A 42 4.31 -15.94 -0.59
C THR A 42 5.69 -16.47 -0.18
N GLY A 43 6.65 -16.56 -1.10
CA GLY A 43 8.01 -17.07 -0.88
C GLY A 43 9.13 -16.03 -0.95
N GLU A 44 8.84 -14.74 -1.16
CA GLU A 44 9.91 -13.73 -1.28
C GLU A 44 10.62 -13.46 0.05
N LYS A 45 11.96 -13.46 -0.01
CA LYS A 45 12.82 -12.92 1.05
C LYS A 45 12.79 -11.40 0.91
N PHE A 46 12.58 -10.68 2.01
CA PHE A 46 12.73 -9.23 1.99
C PHE A 46 14.21 -8.88 1.80
N GLU A 47 14.64 -8.68 0.55
CA GLU A 47 16.06 -8.72 0.19
C GLU A 47 16.86 -7.46 0.55
N LYS A 48 16.24 -6.28 0.65
CA LYS A 48 16.95 -5.01 0.85
C LYS A 48 16.45 -4.23 2.08
N PRO A 49 17.21 -4.22 3.19
CA PRO A 49 16.90 -3.37 4.33
C PRO A 49 17.20 -1.89 3.99
N ILE A 50 16.23 -1.03 4.22
CA ILE A 50 16.35 0.42 4.19
C ILE A 50 16.78 0.87 5.58
N THR A 51 17.98 1.43 5.69
CA THR A 51 18.60 1.77 6.99
C THR A 51 18.50 3.25 7.33
N THR A 52 18.18 4.13 6.38
CA THR A 52 18.00 5.57 6.61
C THR A 52 16.73 6.13 6.00
N LEU A 53 16.22 7.25 6.52
CA LEU A 53 15.08 7.95 5.92
C LEU A 53 15.41 8.51 4.54
N ALA A 54 16.68 8.88 4.30
CA ALA A 54 17.15 9.31 2.99
C ALA A 54 17.03 8.18 1.94
N GLN A 55 17.42 6.96 2.29
CA GLN A 55 17.24 5.79 1.44
C GLN A 55 15.76 5.50 1.16
N LEU A 56 14.90 5.63 2.18
CA LEU A 56 13.45 5.50 2.00
C LEU A 56 12.92 6.52 1.00
N GLY A 57 13.35 7.78 1.14
CA GLY A 57 12.97 8.86 0.22
C GLY A 57 13.41 8.61 -1.22
N GLU A 58 14.62 8.09 -1.43
CA GLU A 58 15.09 7.79 -2.78
C GLU A 58 14.33 6.62 -3.41
N GLN A 59 14.02 5.56 -2.63
CA GLN A 59 13.16 4.47 -3.11
C GLN A 59 11.76 4.96 -3.49
N MET A 60 11.16 5.83 -2.66
CA MET A 60 9.87 6.47 -2.98
C MET A 60 9.91 7.25 -4.29
N LYS A 61 10.96 8.04 -4.48
CA LYS A 61 11.18 8.81 -5.69
C LYS A 61 11.36 7.93 -6.92
N GLU A 62 12.15 6.86 -6.82
CA GLU A 62 12.34 5.90 -7.91
C GLU A 62 11.02 5.27 -8.36
N THR A 63 10.14 4.86 -7.44
CA THR A 63 8.83 4.35 -7.85
C THR A 63 7.95 5.42 -8.47
N ILE A 64 7.93 6.65 -7.94
CA ILE A 64 7.15 7.73 -8.56
C ILE A 64 7.59 7.91 -10.02
N VAL A 65 8.90 7.94 -10.27
CA VAL A 65 9.45 8.04 -11.63
C VAL A 65 9.07 6.82 -12.48
N TRP A 66 9.22 5.61 -11.94
CA TRP A 66 8.81 4.37 -12.62
C TRP A 66 7.34 4.41 -13.02
N ARG A 67 6.45 4.88 -12.14
CA ARG A 67 5.00 4.98 -12.37
C ARG A 67 4.64 6.04 -13.39
N ILE A 68 5.37 7.15 -13.44
CA ILE A 68 5.25 8.12 -14.53
C ILE A 68 5.57 7.46 -15.87
N GLY A 69 6.61 6.62 -15.92
CA GLY A 69 6.95 5.83 -17.11
C GLY A 69 5.90 4.79 -17.48
N GLU A 70 5.29 4.10 -16.50
CA GLU A 70 4.17 3.18 -16.75
C GLU A 70 2.94 3.93 -17.30
N ARG A 71 2.62 5.08 -16.70
CA ARG A 71 1.49 5.93 -17.08
C ARG A 71 1.59 6.44 -18.51
N SER A 72 2.78 6.73 -19.01
CA SER A 72 2.95 7.21 -20.40
C SER A 72 2.58 6.15 -21.45
N LEU A 73 2.53 4.87 -21.07
CA LEU A 73 2.15 3.76 -21.95
C LEU A 73 0.77 3.17 -21.63
N TRP A 74 0.00 3.74 -20.70
CA TRP A 74 -1.27 3.14 -20.28
C TRP A 74 -2.26 2.88 -21.41
N HIS A 75 -2.24 3.69 -22.47
CA HIS A 75 -3.14 3.58 -23.62
C HIS A 75 -2.50 2.89 -24.82
N THR A 76 -1.30 2.31 -24.67
CA THR A 76 -0.61 1.59 -25.74
C THR A 76 -0.53 0.10 -25.40
N GLU A 77 -0.49 -0.75 -26.43
CA GLU A 77 -0.23 -2.19 -26.24
C GLU A 77 1.21 -2.45 -25.76
N GLU A 78 2.11 -1.47 -25.93
CA GLU A 78 3.50 -1.59 -25.53
C GLU A 78 3.66 -1.85 -24.03
N ARG A 79 2.75 -1.34 -23.18
CA ARG A 79 2.81 -1.53 -21.72
C ARG A 79 2.92 -2.98 -21.24
N PHE A 80 2.59 -3.95 -22.08
CA PHE A 80 2.64 -5.38 -21.76
C PHE A 80 3.95 -6.07 -22.19
N ARG A 81 4.88 -5.35 -22.82
CA ARG A 81 6.18 -5.89 -23.18
C ARG A 81 7.06 -6.06 -21.94
N ALA A 82 7.65 -7.24 -21.79
CA ALA A 82 8.42 -7.61 -20.59
C ALA A 82 9.79 -6.93 -20.50
N ASP A 83 10.29 -6.35 -21.59
CA ASP A 83 11.61 -5.71 -21.70
C ASP A 83 11.60 -4.20 -21.44
N ILE A 84 10.45 -3.63 -21.03
CA ILE A 84 10.33 -2.20 -20.79
C ILE A 84 11.00 -1.80 -19.47
N ASP A 85 11.96 -0.88 -19.59
CA ASP A 85 12.50 -0.14 -18.46
C ASP A 85 11.64 1.11 -18.19
N PHE A 86 10.59 0.96 -17.38
CA PHE A 86 9.72 2.06 -17.00
C PHE A 86 10.43 3.16 -16.20
N LEU A 87 11.52 2.84 -15.49
CA LEU A 87 12.30 3.87 -14.79
C LEU A 87 13.01 4.78 -15.79
N LYS A 88 13.60 4.20 -16.85
CA LYS A 88 14.19 4.98 -17.95
C LYS A 88 13.12 5.82 -18.67
N LEU A 89 11.98 5.22 -19.01
CA LEU A 89 10.88 5.94 -19.65
C LEU A 89 10.37 7.10 -18.78
N GLY A 90 10.21 6.89 -17.47
CA GLY A 90 9.80 7.95 -16.56
C GLY A 90 10.78 9.11 -16.52
N LYS A 91 12.09 8.82 -16.52
CA LYS A 91 13.14 9.87 -16.62
C LYS A 91 13.05 10.63 -17.94
N GLU A 92 12.78 9.95 -19.05
CA GLU A 92 12.59 10.58 -20.36
C GLU A 92 11.35 11.46 -20.39
N GLU A 93 10.25 11.00 -19.79
CA GLU A 93 9.00 11.76 -19.72
C GLU A 93 9.16 13.04 -18.90
N ILE A 94 9.84 12.96 -17.75
CA ILE A 94 10.17 14.13 -16.94
C ILE A 94 11.09 15.10 -17.70
N LYS A 95 12.01 14.60 -18.53
CA LYS A 95 12.85 15.47 -19.38
C LYS A 95 12.03 16.20 -20.44
N LYS A 96 11.06 15.51 -21.07
CA LYS A 96 10.17 16.09 -22.09
C LYS A 96 9.22 17.11 -21.46
N GLN A 97 8.65 16.78 -20.30
CA GLN A 97 7.69 17.61 -19.58
C GLN A 97 8.07 17.70 -18.09
N PRO A 98 8.94 18.65 -17.69
CA PRO A 98 9.44 18.76 -16.31
C PRO A 98 8.35 18.92 -15.24
N LEU A 99 7.18 19.46 -15.61
CA LEU A 99 6.06 19.65 -14.70
C LEU A 99 5.37 18.35 -14.29
N VAL A 100 5.48 17.28 -15.08
CA VAL A 100 4.76 16.01 -14.84
C VAL A 100 5.08 15.41 -13.47
N TYR A 101 6.31 15.61 -12.99
CA TYR A 101 6.70 15.14 -11.67
C TYR A 101 5.97 15.90 -10.56
N LYS A 102 5.91 17.24 -10.66
CA LYS A 102 5.19 18.08 -9.68
C LYS A 102 3.70 17.82 -9.72
N GLU A 103 3.12 17.68 -10.90
CA GLU A 103 1.71 17.34 -11.10
C GLU A 103 1.38 16.00 -10.47
N THR A 104 2.23 14.99 -10.66
CA THR A 104 2.10 13.66 -10.03
C THR A 104 2.04 13.76 -8.52
N LEU A 105 2.92 14.56 -7.88
CA LEU A 105 2.90 14.74 -6.42
C LEU A 105 1.61 15.38 -5.89
N THR A 106 0.92 16.15 -6.73
CA THR A 106 -0.35 16.81 -6.36
C THR A 106 -1.60 16.03 -6.80
N ASP A 107 -1.44 15.02 -7.67
CA ASP A 107 -2.51 14.13 -8.11
C ASP A 107 -2.77 13.08 -7.03
N ALA A 108 -3.72 13.37 -6.14
CA ALA A 108 -4.05 12.49 -5.03
C ALA A 108 -4.48 11.07 -5.48
N ALA A 109 -5.14 10.93 -6.63
CA ALA A 109 -5.58 9.62 -7.11
C ALA A 109 -4.39 8.80 -7.62
N PHE A 110 -3.50 9.45 -8.36
CA PHE A 110 -2.32 8.79 -8.87
C PHE A 110 -1.31 8.48 -7.75
N MET A 111 -1.12 9.38 -6.78
CA MET A 111 -0.32 9.08 -5.59
C MET A 111 -0.89 7.93 -4.77
N ALA A 112 -2.22 7.82 -4.65
CA ALA A 112 -2.85 6.66 -4.00
C ALA A 112 -2.50 5.36 -4.73
N TYR A 113 -2.61 5.34 -6.07
CA TYR A 113 -2.20 4.21 -6.90
C TYR A 113 -0.71 3.87 -6.75
N ILE A 114 0.17 4.87 -6.82
CA ILE A 114 1.63 4.69 -6.64
C ILE A 114 1.93 4.01 -5.30
N LEU A 115 1.22 4.41 -4.25
CA LEU A 115 1.45 3.95 -2.88
C LEU A 115 0.64 2.70 -2.49
N GLU A 116 -0.30 2.26 -3.32
CA GLU A 116 -1.07 1.02 -3.07
C GLU A 116 -0.15 -0.21 -3.04
N ASP A 117 0.91 -0.17 -3.85
CA ASP A 117 1.89 -1.24 -3.96
C ASP A 117 3.04 -1.15 -2.96
N TYR A 118 2.98 -0.17 -2.04
CA TYR A 118 3.99 0.00 -1.00
C TYR A 118 3.67 -0.83 0.24
N GLN A 119 4.59 -1.73 0.59
CA GLN A 119 4.66 -2.26 1.94
C GLN A 119 5.98 -1.85 2.59
N ILE A 120 5.88 -1.16 3.73
CA ILE A 120 7.00 -0.90 4.61
C ILE A 120 6.82 -1.76 5.85
N VAL A 121 7.73 -2.71 6.06
CA VAL A 121 7.77 -3.52 7.28
C VAL A 121 8.83 -2.95 8.20
N LEU A 122 8.41 -2.42 9.34
CA LEU A 122 9.31 -1.89 10.37
C LEU A 122 9.80 -3.03 11.27
N THR A 123 11.06 -2.95 11.71
CA THR A 123 11.64 -3.95 12.61
C THR A 123 11.31 -3.73 14.07
N LYS A 124 10.86 -2.53 14.44
CA LYS A 124 10.49 -2.16 15.81
C LYS A 124 9.03 -1.76 15.93
N SER A 125 8.49 -1.98 17.12
CA SER A 125 7.15 -1.50 17.48
C SER A 125 7.13 0.02 17.59
N ILE A 126 6.00 0.62 17.21
CA ILE A 126 5.78 2.06 17.33
C ILE A 126 5.14 2.37 18.68
N GLU A 127 5.73 3.31 19.43
CA GLU A 127 5.14 3.80 20.67
C GLU A 127 3.81 4.53 20.43
N ALA A 128 2.85 4.37 21.36
CA ALA A 128 1.50 4.90 21.21
C ALA A 128 1.45 6.45 21.12
N ASN A 129 2.36 7.14 21.81
CA ASN A 129 2.52 8.60 21.76
C ASN A 129 2.89 9.14 20.36
N ARG A 130 3.36 8.28 19.45
CA ARG A 130 3.73 8.65 18.06
C ARG A 130 2.58 8.47 17.07
N ILE A 131 1.46 7.92 17.51
CA ILE A 131 0.24 7.77 16.70
C ILE A 131 -0.43 9.14 16.60
N ILE A 132 -0.49 9.67 15.37
CA ILE A 132 -1.11 10.94 15.04
C ILE A 132 -2.62 10.77 14.85
N ARG A 133 -3.06 9.63 14.30
CA ARG A 133 -4.46 9.36 14.02
C ARG A 133 -4.76 7.87 14.07
N VAL A 134 -5.87 7.52 14.71
CA VAL A 134 -6.47 6.18 14.64
C VAL A 134 -7.57 6.22 13.58
N ILE A 135 -7.57 5.25 12.67
CA ILE A 135 -8.64 5.03 11.70
C ILE A 135 -9.43 3.80 12.17
N PRO A 136 -10.64 4.00 12.73
CA PRO A 136 -11.35 2.94 13.43
C PRO A 136 -11.85 1.86 12.47
N PRO A 137 -12.15 0.67 13.01
CA PRO A 137 -12.74 -0.40 12.24
C PRO A 137 -14.04 -0.01 11.54
N THR A 138 -14.16 -0.35 10.25
CA THR A 138 -15.43 -0.20 9.53
C THR A 138 -16.03 -1.55 9.13
N GLU A 139 -17.34 -1.57 8.88
CA GLU A 139 -18.08 -2.79 8.55
C GLU A 139 -17.60 -3.50 7.27
N GLN A 140 -16.84 -2.82 6.44
CA GLN A 140 -16.29 -3.31 5.17
C GLN A 140 -14.92 -3.99 5.33
N PHE A 141 -14.39 -4.08 6.55
CA PHE A 141 -13.09 -4.70 6.80
C PHE A 141 -13.17 -6.23 6.79
N GLY A 142 -12.21 -6.92 6.18
CA GLY A 142 -12.22 -8.38 5.99
C GLY A 142 -12.54 -9.20 7.26
N THR A 143 -11.97 -8.85 8.42
CA THR A 143 -12.25 -9.55 9.69
C THR A 143 -13.66 -9.24 10.22
N ILE A 144 -14.17 -8.02 10.02
CA ILE A 144 -15.54 -7.65 10.41
C ILE A 144 -16.54 -8.29 9.44
N LEU A 145 -16.25 -8.28 8.14
CA LEU A 145 -17.00 -9.02 7.12
C LEU A 145 -17.03 -10.51 7.43
N TYR A 146 -15.91 -11.11 7.84
CA TYR A 146 -15.83 -12.51 8.24
C TYR A 146 -16.67 -12.78 9.49
N LYS A 147 -16.53 -11.97 10.55
CA LYS A 147 -17.35 -12.07 11.77
C LYS A 147 -18.84 -11.90 11.45
N ASN A 148 -19.20 -10.93 10.62
CA ASN A 148 -20.58 -10.65 10.22
C ASN A 148 -21.15 -11.74 9.29
N LYS A 149 -20.32 -12.39 8.45
CA LYS A 149 -20.72 -13.57 7.67
C LYS A 149 -20.97 -14.76 8.60
N LYS A 150 -20.05 -15.05 9.53
CA LYS A 150 -20.20 -16.14 10.51
C LYS A 150 -21.46 -15.94 11.36
N HIS A 151 -21.67 -14.74 11.90
CA HIS A 151 -22.88 -14.43 12.67
C HIS A 151 -24.19 -14.57 11.87
N ARG A 152 -24.19 -14.20 10.59
CA ARG A 152 -25.35 -14.39 9.71
C ARG A 152 -25.61 -15.86 9.39
N TYR A 153 -24.55 -16.66 9.27
CA TYR A 153 -24.66 -18.10 9.07
C TYR A 153 -25.27 -18.78 10.29
N ASP A 154 -24.78 -18.48 11.49
CA ASP A 154 -25.29 -19.05 12.75
C ASP A 154 -26.77 -18.66 12.99
N LYS A 155 -27.16 -17.41 12.69
CA LYS A 155 -28.56 -16.96 12.81
C LYS A 155 -29.52 -17.63 11.81
N ARG A 156 -29.05 -18.05 10.63
CA ARG A 156 -29.89 -18.80 9.68
C ARG A 156 -30.12 -20.22 10.16
N HIS A 157 -29.09 -20.90 10.65
CA HIS A 157 -29.21 -22.24 11.22
C HIS A 157 -30.12 -22.27 12.46
N LEU A 158 -30.05 -21.26 13.33
CA LEU A 158 -30.98 -21.13 14.45
C LEU A 158 -32.44 -20.90 14.00
N LYS A 159 -32.67 -20.14 12.93
CA LYS A 159 -34.01 -19.92 12.37
C LYS A 159 -34.55 -21.13 11.61
N GLU A 160 -33.68 -21.92 10.98
CA GLU A 160 -34.06 -23.16 10.32
C GLU A 160 -34.41 -24.22 11.37
N ALA A 161 -33.61 -24.38 12.43
CA ALA A 161 -33.93 -25.27 13.56
C ALA A 161 -35.29 -24.94 14.20
N GLN A 162 -35.60 -23.65 14.41
CA GLN A 162 -36.89 -23.20 14.95
C GLN A 162 -38.10 -23.37 14.01
N ARG A 163 -37.89 -23.72 12.73
CA ARG A 163 -38.97 -24.00 11.77
C ARG A 163 -39.32 -25.49 11.69
N PHE A 164 -38.54 -26.34 12.33
CA PHE A 164 -38.74 -27.79 12.36
C PHE A 164 -39.22 -28.32 13.72
N ASP A 165 -39.51 -27.41 14.67
CA ASP A 165 -40.26 -27.66 15.91
C ASP A 165 -41.69 -27.09 15.77
#